data_AF-A0A1S1QA69-F1
#
_entry.id   AF-A0A1S1QA69-F1
#
_cell.length_a   1.000
_cell.length_b   1.000
_cell.length_c   1.000
_cell.angle_alpha   90.00
_cell.angle_beta   90.00
_cell.angle_gamma   90.00
#
_symmetry.space_group_name_H-M   'P 1'
#
loop_
_entity.id
_entity.type
_entity.pdbx_description
1 polymer ?
#
loop_
_entity_poly.entity_id
_entity_poly.type
_entity_poly.pdbx_seq_one_letter_code
_entity_poly.pdbx_strand_id
1 'polypeptide(L)'
;MSVSTPRGLAAGWPGSGLVVGPAPVPGAVVGAQPAPGAPGVVGGQGLVPSGGERARLRRVAVGEEDADLLVHSGTVVVVQTGELLHRDVAIVGRFIAAVTKPGAIAGRRSLDASGRYLLPAFVDARVRPERTLLMPGEAARLLVPRGTVTVLTDPSGLAARCGPRGVGLATATGTPLRALARRPGPPGRTGPTPADLLPGERPGTHRTLADLVGYGQLACAVRRAVVAGMPPAEAVRRATLAPARWHGLDHVLGAITPSHLADLLIVSEIGGLEPPDLVVAGGRIAAGQGRPLFDNSDVVPGWAVDSVRLPANLHVGSFAAARWPGHPAPLPLAVEIVSPLSAPVISQRSAGLPGLLPGLPVVPGAPGIAPAIPEWQPATVLPVGEPSARHVRFEPTVRDGLIAADPEHDLLKVALVDRSGAHEPVRVGLVRGVGLTSGAVGVTITEPPGDLLLVGANDADLLTAARALEGMGGGFVVVDRGWVQAACPLPVGGVVSDAPWEAVDGQLAAADAAAMAIGCRLTAPLQTLADLGEALYVQP
;
A
#
# COMPACT_ATOMS: atom_id res chain seq x y z
N MET A 1 -28.01 -53.91 12.01
CA MET A 1 -26.74 -54.05 12.76
C MET A 1 -25.66 -53.46 11.85
N SER A 2 -25.21 -52.22 12.07
CA SER A 2 -24.12 -51.82 13.00
C SER A 2 -22.82 -52.61 12.71
N VAL A 3 -21.62 -52.04 12.54
CA VAL A 3 -21.04 -50.68 12.61
C VAL A 3 -19.60 -50.79 12.01
N SER A 4 -19.04 -49.67 11.55
CA SER A 4 -17.61 -49.23 11.64
C SER A 4 -16.85 -48.94 10.33
N THR A 5 -16.63 -47.65 10.11
CA THR A 5 -15.39 -47.05 9.58
C THR A 5 -14.34 -46.96 10.71
N PRO A 6 -13.03 -46.79 10.43
CA PRO A 6 -12.50 -45.41 10.35
C PRO A 6 -11.32 -45.15 9.37
N ARG A 7 -11.24 -43.88 8.94
CA ARG A 7 -10.06 -43.02 8.66
C ARG A 7 -9.02 -43.42 7.58
N GLY A 8 -8.96 -42.56 6.56
CA GLY A 8 -7.75 -42.19 5.83
C GLY A 8 -7.83 -40.70 5.45
N LEU A 9 -7.12 -39.86 6.19
CA LEU A 9 -6.85 -38.44 5.88
C LEU A 9 -5.76 -38.34 4.80
N ALA A 10 -5.77 -37.25 4.05
CA ALA A 10 -4.74 -36.74 3.13
C ALA A 10 -4.78 -37.21 1.66
N ALA A 11 -5.47 -36.44 0.81
CA ALA A 11 -5.05 -36.10 -0.55
C ALA A 11 -6.02 -35.08 -1.15
N GLY A 12 -5.53 -33.90 -1.58
CA GLY A 12 -6.35 -32.95 -2.34
C GLY A 12 -6.06 -31.46 -2.10
N TRP A 13 -4.80 -31.06 -1.96
CA TRP A 13 -4.38 -29.65 -2.04
C TRP A 13 -3.52 -29.52 -3.31
N PRO A 14 -3.77 -28.56 -4.20
CA PRO A 14 -3.23 -28.60 -5.55
C PRO A 14 -1.73 -28.26 -5.57
N GLY A 15 -0.92 -29.30 -5.67
CA GLY A 15 0.35 -29.31 -6.37
C GLY A 15 0.26 -30.26 -7.57
N SER A 16 -0.44 -29.85 -8.63
CA SER A 16 -0.28 -30.41 -9.99
C SER A 16 -1.25 -29.74 -10.97
N GLY A 17 -0.72 -29.03 -11.98
CA GLY A 17 -1.39 -28.87 -13.29
C GLY A 17 -2.28 -27.66 -13.54
N LEU A 18 -2.13 -26.52 -12.84
CA LEU A 18 -2.91 -25.31 -13.13
C LEU A 18 -2.06 -24.26 -13.86
N VAL A 19 -2.34 -24.09 -15.15
CA VAL A 19 -1.67 -23.09 -16.00
C VAL A 19 -2.25 -21.70 -15.74
N VAL A 20 -1.39 -20.78 -15.29
CA VAL A 20 -1.63 -19.33 -15.26
C VAL A 20 -1.53 -18.82 -16.71
N GLY A 21 -2.49 -17.99 -17.13
CA GLY A 21 -2.57 -17.46 -18.49
C GLY A 21 -2.91 -15.96 -18.43
N PRO A 22 -2.49 -15.16 -19.42
CA PRO A 22 -2.50 -13.70 -19.32
C PRO A 22 -3.92 -13.13 -19.25
N ALA A 23 -4.06 -11.96 -18.61
CA ALA A 23 -5.31 -11.23 -18.46
C ALA A 23 -5.79 -10.64 -19.80
N PRO A 24 -7.09 -10.73 -20.15
CA PRO A 24 -7.62 -10.13 -21.37
C PRO A 24 -7.80 -8.60 -21.26
N VAL A 25 -7.53 -7.90 -22.37
CA VAL A 25 -7.55 -6.43 -22.52
C VAL A 25 -8.97 -5.93 -22.89
N PRO A 26 -9.47 -4.78 -22.37
CA PRO A 26 -10.88 -4.41 -22.52
C PRO A 26 -11.18 -3.55 -23.77
N GLY A 27 -12.27 -3.88 -24.49
CA GLY A 27 -12.95 -3.06 -25.50
C GLY A 27 -14.31 -2.54 -24.99
N ALA A 28 -14.81 -1.44 -25.58
CA ALA A 28 -15.72 -0.47 -24.94
C ALA A 28 -17.26 -0.65 -25.11
N VAL A 29 -17.99 0.12 -24.27
CA VAL A 29 -19.40 0.63 -24.35
C VAL A 29 -20.52 -0.26 -23.76
N VAL A 30 -21.56 0.16 -23.01
CA VAL A 30 -21.96 1.30 -22.13
C VAL A 30 -23.02 0.70 -21.18
N GLY A 31 -23.01 1.07 -19.88
CA GLY A 31 -23.95 0.59 -18.85
C GLY A 31 -24.60 1.72 -18.04
N ALA A 32 -25.74 1.42 -17.44
CA ALA A 32 -26.69 2.33 -16.78
C ALA A 32 -26.12 3.17 -15.62
N GLN A 33 -26.76 4.31 -15.35
CA GLN A 33 -26.18 5.46 -14.67
C GLN A 33 -25.85 5.25 -13.18
N PRO A 34 -24.68 5.73 -12.72
CA PRO A 34 -24.29 5.75 -11.31
C PRO A 34 -25.21 6.65 -10.48
N ALA A 35 -25.21 6.45 -9.15
CA ALA A 35 -25.84 7.39 -8.23
C ALA A 35 -25.36 8.82 -8.56
N PRO A 36 -26.26 9.81 -8.73
CA PRO A 36 -25.89 11.13 -9.22
C PRO A 36 -24.78 11.74 -8.33
N GLY A 37 -23.61 12.00 -8.93
CA GLY A 37 -22.46 12.64 -8.25
C GLY A 37 -21.46 11.70 -7.53
N ALA A 38 -21.46 10.38 -7.77
CA ALA A 38 -20.40 9.49 -7.28
C ALA A 38 -19.04 9.73 -7.97
N PRO A 39 -17.90 9.66 -7.25
CA PRO A 39 -16.58 9.74 -7.87
C PRO A 39 -16.42 8.56 -8.84
N GLY A 40 -16.29 8.88 -10.13
CA GLY A 40 -16.18 7.87 -11.18
C GLY A 40 -14.85 7.11 -11.12
N VAL A 41 -14.84 5.92 -11.68
CA VAL A 41 -13.63 5.10 -11.84
C VAL A 41 -13.34 4.93 -13.33
N VAL A 42 -12.13 5.27 -13.75
CA VAL A 42 -11.69 5.06 -15.14
C VAL A 42 -11.43 3.57 -15.34
N GLY A 43 -11.93 3.01 -16.45
CA GLY A 43 -11.76 1.58 -16.77
C GLY A 43 -12.82 0.64 -16.15
N GLY A 44 -13.75 1.15 -15.33
CA GLY A 44 -14.80 0.32 -14.70
C GLY A 44 -15.77 -0.35 -15.68
N GLN A 45 -15.93 0.19 -16.90
CA GLN A 45 -16.86 -0.37 -17.89
C GLN A 45 -16.42 -1.74 -18.44
N GLY A 46 -15.13 -2.05 -18.44
CA GLY A 46 -14.60 -3.35 -18.88
C GLY A 46 -14.82 -4.50 -17.87
N LEU A 47 -15.42 -4.20 -16.72
CA LEU A 47 -15.70 -5.15 -15.65
C LEU A 47 -17.08 -5.80 -15.79
N VAL A 48 -17.97 -5.23 -16.60
CA VAL A 48 -19.31 -5.76 -16.82
C VAL A 48 -19.23 -6.91 -17.85
N PRO A 49 -19.99 -8.01 -17.67
CA PRO A 49 -20.00 -9.10 -18.64
C PRO A 49 -20.61 -8.66 -19.97
N SER A 50 -19.90 -8.99 -21.06
CA SER A 50 -20.36 -8.83 -22.44
C SER A 50 -21.66 -9.60 -22.71
N GLY A 51 -22.33 -9.33 -23.84
CA GLY A 51 -23.54 -10.05 -24.22
C GLY A 51 -23.32 -11.57 -24.33
N GLY A 52 -22.18 -11.98 -24.90
CA GLY A 52 -21.80 -13.39 -25.00
C GLY A 52 -21.52 -14.04 -23.65
N GLU A 53 -20.79 -13.34 -22.76
CA GLU A 53 -20.54 -13.80 -21.39
C GLU A 53 -21.85 -13.95 -20.61
N ARG A 54 -22.76 -12.96 -20.68
CA ARG A 54 -24.07 -13.03 -20.02
C ARG A 54 -24.92 -14.20 -20.51
N ALA A 55 -24.93 -14.45 -21.82
CA ALA A 55 -25.64 -15.61 -22.38
C ALA A 55 -25.08 -16.93 -21.83
N ARG A 56 -23.74 -17.03 -21.70
CA ARG A 56 -23.09 -18.20 -21.11
C ARG A 56 -23.39 -18.36 -19.62
N LEU A 57 -23.32 -17.27 -18.84
CA LEU A 57 -23.67 -17.26 -17.42
C LEU A 57 -25.09 -17.79 -17.20
N ARG A 58 -26.05 -17.38 -18.05
CA ARG A 58 -27.43 -17.85 -17.98
C ARG A 58 -27.55 -19.36 -18.22
N ARG A 59 -26.89 -19.89 -19.25
CA ARG A 59 -26.92 -21.34 -19.55
C ARG A 59 -26.41 -22.18 -18.39
N VAL A 60 -25.31 -21.75 -17.77
CA VAL A 60 -24.77 -22.43 -16.58
C VAL A 60 -25.71 -22.30 -15.39
N ALA A 61 -26.28 -21.12 -15.16
CA ALA A 61 -27.21 -20.90 -14.05
C ALA A 61 -28.49 -21.76 -14.13
N VAL A 62 -28.94 -22.12 -15.34
CA VAL A 62 -30.10 -23.02 -15.56
C VAL A 62 -29.70 -24.50 -15.67
N GLY A 63 -28.40 -24.83 -15.64
CA GLY A 63 -27.90 -26.21 -15.73
C GLY A 63 -27.79 -26.77 -17.16
N GLU A 64 -27.85 -25.92 -18.19
CA GLU A 64 -27.64 -26.33 -19.59
C GLU A 64 -26.15 -26.53 -19.93
N GLU A 65 -25.24 -25.92 -19.16
CA GLU A 65 -23.79 -26.00 -19.35
C GLU A 65 -23.09 -26.11 -17.98
N ASP A 66 -21.97 -26.82 -17.91
CA ASP A 66 -21.16 -26.92 -16.69
C ASP A 66 -20.37 -25.63 -16.41
N ALA A 67 -20.22 -25.29 -15.13
CA ALA A 67 -19.36 -24.21 -14.69
C ALA A 67 -17.88 -24.50 -14.96
N ASP A 68 -17.05 -23.47 -15.16
CA ASP A 68 -15.60 -23.64 -15.36
C ASP A 68 -14.87 -24.01 -14.05
N LEU A 69 -15.41 -23.54 -12.92
CA LEU A 69 -14.99 -23.87 -11.57
C LEU A 69 -16.22 -23.84 -10.65
N LEU A 70 -16.39 -24.87 -9.84
CA LEU A 70 -17.40 -24.94 -8.79
C LEU A 70 -16.69 -24.93 -7.43
N VAL A 71 -16.96 -23.92 -6.61
CA VAL A 71 -16.56 -23.94 -5.19
C VAL A 71 -17.73 -24.55 -4.41
N HIS A 72 -17.58 -25.77 -3.94
CA HIS A 72 -18.68 -26.52 -3.33
C HIS A 72 -18.57 -26.59 -1.81
N SER A 73 -19.71 -26.77 -1.15
CA SER A 73 -19.81 -27.04 0.29
C SER A 73 -19.27 -25.91 1.20
N GLY A 74 -19.18 -24.68 0.69
CA GLY A 74 -18.74 -23.51 1.46
C GLY A 74 -19.88 -22.82 2.22
N THR A 75 -19.51 -22.02 3.23
CA THR A 75 -20.44 -21.08 3.89
C THR A 75 -20.27 -19.69 3.30
N VAL A 76 -21.18 -19.30 2.40
CA VAL A 76 -21.18 -17.97 1.78
C VAL A 76 -21.63 -16.92 2.80
N VAL A 77 -20.80 -15.88 2.97
CA VAL A 77 -21.13 -14.72 3.79
C VAL A 77 -21.81 -13.68 2.92
N VAL A 78 -23.12 -13.51 3.12
CA VAL A 78 -23.91 -12.52 2.39
C VAL A 78 -23.73 -11.15 3.04
N VAL A 79 -22.77 -10.38 2.55
CA VAL A 79 -22.40 -9.07 3.13
C VAL A 79 -23.52 -8.03 3.08
N GLN A 80 -24.56 -8.22 2.27
CA GLN A 80 -25.72 -7.34 2.21
C GLN A 80 -26.64 -7.49 3.41
N THR A 81 -26.91 -8.75 3.83
CA THR A 81 -27.89 -9.09 4.87
C THR A 81 -27.25 -9.55 6.17
N GLY A 82 -25.99 -10.00 6.12
CA GLY A 82 -25.28 -10.62 7.23
C GLY A 82 -25.51 -12.12 7.36
N GLU A 83 -26.30 -12.73 6.47
CA GLU A 83 -26.63 -14.15 6.52
C GLU A 83 -25.44 -15.04 6.14
N LEU A 84 -25.38 -16.21 6.78
CA LEU A 84 -24.41 -17.27 6.48
C LEU A 84 -25.15 -18.41 5.78
N LEU A 85 -24.84 -18.63 4.50
CA LEU A 85 -25.58 -19.59 3.68
C LEU A 85 -24.66 -20.72 3.20
N HIS A 86 -25.01 -21.96 3.53
CA HIS A 86 -24.33 -23.13 2.96
C HIS A 86 -24.73 -23.32 1.50
N ARG A 87 -23.80 -23.01 0.57
CA ARG A 87 -24.06 -22.86 -0.86
C ARG A 87 -22.84 -23.27 -1.68
N ASP A 88 -23.12 -23.68 -2.92
CA ASP A 88 -22.10 -23.80 -3.95
C ASP A 88 -22.05 -22.51 -4.76
N VAL A 89 -20.86 -22.12 -5.22
CA VAL A 89 -20.62 -20.97 -6.07
C VAL A 89 -20.07 -21.44 -7.41
N ALA A 90 -20.88 -21.28 -8.46
CA ALA A 90 -20.53 -21.64 -9.83
C ALA A 90 -19.86 -20.45 -10.53
N ILE A 91 -18.66 -20.66 -11.08
CA ILE A 91 -17.84 -19.64 -11.73
C ILE A 91 -17.67 -19.96 -13.22
N VAL A 92 -17.82 -18.95 -14.06
CA VAL A 92 -17.74 -19.00 -15.53
C VAL A 92 -16.89 -17.84 -16.00
N GLY A 93 -15.75 -18.15 -16.61
CA GLY A 93 -14.73 -17.17 -16.95
C GLY A 93 -14.34 -16.35 -15.71
N ARG A 94 -14.63 -15.04 -15.75
CA ARG A 94 -14.31 -14.10 -14.67
C ARG A 94 -15.45 -13.87 -13.68
N PHE A 95 -16.61 -14.47 -13.90
CA PHE A 95 -17.86 -14.09 -13.24
C PHE A 95 -18.48 -15.24 -12.47
N ILE A 96 -19.25 -14.90 -11.45
CA ILE A 96 -20.12 -15.83 -10.73
C ILE A 96 -21.37 -16.04 -11.59
N ALA A 97 -21.59 -17.27 -12.05
CA ALA A 97 -22.78 -17.66 -12.80
C ALA A 97 -23.99 -17.83 -11.88
N ALA A 98 -23.80 -18.50 -10.75
CA ALA A 98 -24.86 -18.81 -9.80
C ALA A 98 -24.33 -19.07 -8.39
N VAL A 99 -25.20 -18.86 -7.39
CA VAL A 99 -25.01 -19.27 -6.00
C VAL A 99 -26.18 -20.18 -5.65
N THR A 100 -25.94 -21.47 -5.45
CA THR A 100 -27.00 -22.48 -5.40
C THR A 100 -26.94 -23.33 -4.16
N LYS A 101 -28.00 -24.12 -3.93
CA LYS A 101 -27.92 -25.25 -3.00
C LYS A 101 -26.79 -26.20 -3.44
N PRO A 102 -26.11 -26.86 -2.48
CA PRO A 102 -25.10 -27.84 -2.82
C PRO A 102 -25.61 -28.91 -3.79
N GLY A 103 -24.82 -29.21 -4.83
CA GLY A 103 -25.13 -30.25 -5.83
C GLY A 103 -26.14 -29.87 -6.90
N ALA A 104 -26.60 -28.61 -6.97
CA ALA A 104 -27.57 -28.17 -7.97
C ALA A 104 -26.96 -27.90 -9.36
N ILE A 105 -25.66 -27.61 -9.43
CA ILE A 105 -24.93 -27.30 -10.66
C ILE A 105 -23.64 -28.12 -10.68
N ALA A 106 -23.28 -28.65 -11.84
CA ALA A 106 -22.01 -29.32 -12.07
C ALA A 106 -20.92 -28.32 -12.50
N GLY A 107 -19.67 -28.61 -12.14
CA GLY A 107 -18.51 -27.87 -12.58
C GLY A 107 -17.48 -28.79 -13.22
N ARG A 108 -16.82 -28.31 -14.28
CA ARG A 108 -15.71 -29.02 -14.95
C ARG A 108 -14.52 -29.24 -14.02
N ARG A 109 -14.34 -28.30 -13.07
CA ARG A 109 -13.38 -28.39 -11.96
C ARG A 109 -14.13 -28.08 -10.68
N SER A 110 -13.77 -28.76 -9.61
CA SER A 110 -14.35 -28.57 -8.28
C SER A 110 -13.28 -28.17 -7.28
N LEU A 111 -13.66 -27.33 -6.33
CA LEU A 111 -12.88 -26.93 -5.17
C LEU A 111 -13.72 -27.15 -3.91
N ASP A 112 -13.24 -27.97 -3.00
CA ASP A 112 -13.91 -28.24 -1.74
C ASP A 112 -13.66 -27.11 -0.74
N ALA A 113 -14.74 -26.44 -0.33
CA ALA A 113 -14.74 -25.42 0.70
C ALA A 113 -15.46 -25.88 1.98
N SER A 114 -15.59 -27.20 2.19
CA SER A 114 -16.19 -27.78 3.39
C SER A 114 -15.54 -27.24 4.67
N GLY A 115 -16.38 -26.74 5.57
CA GLY A 115 -15.92 -26.14 6.84
C GLY A 115 -15.22 -24.79 6.69
N ARG A 116 -15.25 -24.16 5.50
CA ARG A 116 -14.68 -22.84 5.23
C ARG A 116 -15.77 -21.80 4.96
N TYR A 117 -15.42 -20.54 5.16
CA TYR A 117 -16.23 -19.38 4.78
C TYR A 117 -15.78 -18.84 3.43
N LEU A 118 -16.75 -18.43 2.62
CA LEU A 118 -16.54 -17.74 1.35
C LEU A 118 -16.88 -16.26 1.53
N LEU A 119 -15.87 -15.40 1.38
CA LEU A 119 -15.99 -13.95 1.48
C LEU A 119 -15.76 -13.31 0.10
N PRO A 120 -16.38 -12.17 -0.23
CA PRO A 120 -15.89 -11.35 -1.33
C PRO A 120 -14.45 -10.92 -1.03
N ALA A 121 -13.60 -10.87 -2.05
CA ALA A 121 -12.26 -10.32 -1.90
C ALA A 121 -12.28 -8.81 -1.66
N PHE A 122 -11.26 -8.30 -0.96
CA PHE A 122 -11.21 -6.92 -0.49
C PHE A 122 -11.00 -5.92 -1.63
N VAL A 123 -11.58 -4.74 -1.44
CA VAL A 123 -11.46 -3.57 -2.33
C VAL A 123 -10.88 -2.42 -1.52
N ASP A 124 -9.64 -2.00 -1.81
CA ASP A 124 -8.98 -0.92 -1.09
C ASP A 124 -9.00 0.39 -1.91
N ALA A 125 -9.65 1.43 -1.39
CA ALA A 125 -9.70 2.74 -2.02
C ALA A 125 -8.68 3.74 -1.44
N ARG A 126 -7.61 3.29 -0.80
CA ARG A 126 -6.61 4.14 -0.14
C ARG A 126 -5.17 3.86 -0.55
N VAL A 127 -4.96 2.94 -1.48
CA VAL A 127 -3.63 2.63 -2.01
C VAL A 127 -3.23 3.68 -3.05
N ARG A 128 -2.06 4.30 -2.86
CA ARG A 128 -1.40 5.20 -3.82
C ARG A 128 0.00 4.65 -4.09
N PRO A 129 0.42 4.47 -5.36
CA PRO A 129 1.73 3.94 -5.70
C PRO A 129 2.86 4.69 -4.99
N GLU A 130 2.77 6.02 -4.92
CA GLU A 130 3.78 6.86 -4.28
C GLU A 130 3.86 6.58 -2.78
N ARG A 131 2.73 6.27 -2.13
CA ARG A 131 2.71 5.98 -0.68
C ARG A 131 3.20 4.56 -0.36
N THR A 132 2.97 3.63 -1.27
CA THR A 132 3.47 2.26 -1.16
C THR A 132 4.89 2.11 -1.69
N LEU A 133 5.42 3.11 -2.42
CA LEU A 133 6.72 3.10 -3.10
C LEU A 133 6.87 2.04 -4.22
N LEU A 134 5.78 1.38 -4.59
CA LEU A 134 5.77 0.20 -5.45
C LEU A 134 4.92 0.42 -6.70
N MET A 135 5.39 -0.13 -7.83
CA MET A 135 4.54 -0.34 -9.00
C MET A 135 3.38 -1.31 -8.67
N PRO A 136 2.20 -1.17 -9.32
CA PRO A 136 1.03 -2.00 -9.02
C PRO A 136 1.29 -3.51 -9.08
N GLY A 137 2.13 -3.97 -10.01
CA GLY A 137 2.51 -5.39 -10.12
C GLY A 137 3.25 -5.93 -8.90
N GLU A 138 4.18 -5.17 -8.32
CA GLU A 138 4.87 -5.57 -7.08
C GLU A 138 3.94 -5.43 -5.87
N ALA A 139 3.12 -4.37 -5.82
CA ALA A 139 2.09 -4.22 -4.80
C ALA A 139 1.11 -5.41 -4.81
N ALA A 140 0.82 -6.00 -5.97
CA ALA A 140 -0.02 -7.19 -6.08
C ALA A 140 0.53 -8.39 -5.32
N ARG A 141 1.85 -8.60 -5.35
CA ARG A 141 2.52 -9.70 -4.63
C ARG A 141 2.35 -9.57 -3.11
N LEU A 142 2.15 -8.35 -2.61
CA LEU A 142 1.76 -8.09 -1.23
C LEU A 142 0.25 -8.21 -1.00
N LEU A 143 -0.57 -7.58 -1.84
CA LEU A 143 -1.99 -7.38 -1.59
C LEU A 143 -2.83 -8.64 -1.84
N VAL A 144 -2.60 -9.33 -2.96
CA VAL A 144 -3.42 -10.46 -3.40
C VAL A 144 -3.39 -11.63 -2.41
N PRO A 145 -2.23 -12.06 -1.88
CA PRO A 145 -2.21 -13.16 -0.91
C PRO A 145 -2.89 -12.88 0.42
N ARG A 146 -3.17 -11.60 0.69
CA ARG A 146 -3.85 -11.12 1.89
C ARG A 146 -5.33 -10.76 1.62
N GLY A 147 -5.80 -11.07 0.42
CA GLY A 147 -7.20 -11.00 0.02
C GLY A 147 -7.61 -9.69 -0.66
N THR A 148 -6.70 -8.74 -0.88
CA THR A 148 -7.01 -7.53 -1.64
C THR A 148 -6.73 -7.75 -3.12
N VAL A 149 -7.79 -7.78 -3.93
CA VAL A 149 -7.69 -8.02 -5.39
C VAL A 149 -8.10 -6.81 -6.22
N THR A 150 -8.71 -5.79 -5.61
CA THR A 150 -8.98 -4.51 -6.28
C THR A 150 -8.43 -3.37 -5.46
N VAL A 151 -7.67 -2.47 -6.10
CA VAL A 151 -7.30 -1.17 -5.55
C VAL A 151 -7.89 -0.06 -6.40
N LEU A 152 -8.54 0.89 -5.73
CA LEU A 152 -9.00 2.13 -6.33
C LEU A 152 -7.96 3.18 -5.96
N THR A 153 -7.10 3.51 -6.92
CA THR A 153 -5.92 4.33 -6.67
C THR A 153 -6.12 5.76 -7.14
N ASP A 154 -5.50 6.71 -6.44
CA ASP A 154 -5.37 8.08 -6.91
C ASP A 154 -4.07 8.23 -7.73
N PRO A 155 -4.15 8.42 -9.05
CA PRO A 155 -2.97 8.51 -9.92
C PRO A 155 -2.33 9.92 -9.93
N SER A 156 -2.79 10.85 -9.09
CA SER A 156 -2.38 12.27 -9.13
C SER A 156 -0.87 12.48 -9.00
N GLY A 157 -0.18 11.70 -8.16
CA GLY A 157 1.25 11.85 -7.92
C GLY A 157 2.11 11.48 -9.12
N LEU A 158 1.83 10.34 -9.76
CA LEU A 158 2.46 9.90 -11.00
C LEU A 158 2.02 10.77 -12.18
N ALA A 159 0.76 11.20 -12.23
CA ALA A 159 0.29 12.10 -13.27
C ALA A 159 0.97 13.48 -13.22
N ALA A 160 1.23 14.01 -12.03
CA ALA A 160 1.96 15.27 -11.86
C ALA A 160 3.40 15.19 -12.37
N ARG A 161 4.05 14.02 -12.26
CA ARG A 161 5.47 13.82 -12.62
C ARG A 161 5.69 13.32 -14.04
N CYS A 162 4.81 12.45 -14.51
CA CYS A 162 4.90 11.78 -15.81
C CYS A 162 3.87 12.30 -16.84
N GLY A 163 3.14 13.36 -16.50
CA GLY A 163 2.01 13.87 -17.28
C GLY A 163 0.87 12.85 -17.40
N PRO A 164 0.01 12.97 -18.43
CA PRO A 164 -1.15 12.08 -18.62
C PRO A 164 -0.79 10.58 -18.70
N ARG A 165 0.43 10.24 -19.12
CA ARG A 165 0.91 8.86 -19.19
C ARG A 165 1.13 8.23 -17.80
N GLY A 166 1.35 9.04 -16.77
CA GLY A 166 1.50 8.59 -15.39
C GLY A 166 0.27 7.87 -14.82
N VAL A 167 -0.93 8.20 -15.32
CA VAL A 167 -2.16 7.47 -14.96
C VAL A 167 -2.09 6.00 -15.39
N GLY A 168 -1.47 5.73 -16.54
CA GLY A 168 -1.21 4.37 -17.02
C GLY A 168 -0.28 3.60 -16.09
N LEU A 169 0.82 4.23 -15.64
CA LEU A 169 1.76 3.59 -14.70
C LEU A 169 1.09 3.21 -13.36
N ALA A 170 0.18 4.05 -12.87
CA ALA A 170 -0.53 3.80 -11.62
C ALA A 170 -1.54 2.64 -11.69
N THR A 171 -1.95 2.21 -12.90
CA THR A 171 -3.05 1.26 -13.09
C THR A 171 -2.69 0.04 -13.92
N ALA A 172 -1.62 0.10 -14.71
CA ALA A 172 -1.19 -0.99 -15.57
C ALA A 172 -0.56 -2.11 -14.75
N THR A 173 -1.16 -3.29 -14.82
CA THR A 173 -0.57 -4.52 -14.33
C THR A 173 -1.17 -5.73 -15.02
N GLY A 174 -0.33 -6.71 -15.34
CA GLY A 174 -0.70 -8.04 -15.81
C GLY A 174 -0.97 -9.04 -14.69
N THR A 175 -0.80 -8.62 -13.42
CA THR A 175 -1.05 -9.47 -12.26
C THR A 175 -2.56 -9.64 -12.00
N PRO A 176 -2.96 -10.56 -11.10
CA PRO A 176 -4.34 -10.70 -10.68
C PRO A 176 -4.91 -9.50 -9.90
N LEU A 177 -4.09 -8.51 -9.52
CA LEU A 177 -4.55 -7.29 -8.88
C LEU A 177 -5.17 -6.36 -9.91
N ARG A 178 -6.36 -5.86 -9.61
CA ARG A 178 -7.04 -4.85 -10.41
C ARG A 178 -6.78 -3.46 -9.84
N ALA A 179 -5.94 -2.67 -10.52
CA ALA A 179 -5.70 -1.28 -10.17
C ALA A 179 -6.54 -0.33 -11.05
N LEU A 180 -7.47 0.41 -10.44
CA LEU A 180 -8.36 1.31 -11.16
C LEU A 180 -8.16 2.76 -10.71
N ALA A 181 -8.01 3.67 -11.66
CA ALA A 181 -7.85 5.09 -11.38
C ALA A 181 -9.18 5.70 -10.90
N ARG A 182 -9.14 6.28 -9.71
CA ARG A 182 -10.22 7.09 -9.15
C ARG A 182 -10.21 8.45 -9.83
N ARG A 183 -11.40 8.98 -10.11
CA ARG A 183 -11.57 10.41 -10.36
C ARG A 183 -11.86 11.11 -9.05
N PRO A 184 -11.23 12.27 -8.78
CA PRO A 184 -11.64 13.10 -7.66
C PRO A 184 -13.13 13.43 -7.78
N GLY A 185 -13.83 13.39 -6.64
CA GLY A 185 -15.22 13.83 -6.58
C GLY A 185 -15.30 15.35 -6.77
N PRO A 186 -16.49 15.90 -7.08
CA PRO A 186 -16.69 17.34 -7.10
C PRO A 186 -16.33 17.97 -5.74
N PRO A 187 -15.81 19.22 -5.72
CA PRO A 187 -15.47 19.91 -4.48
C PRO A 187 -16.70 20.04 -3.57
N GLY A 188 -16.52 19.86 -2.26
CA GLY A 188 -17.58 19.99 -1.25
C GLY A 188 -18.34 18.71 -0.90
N ARG A 189 -18.02 17.56 -1.52
CA ARG A 189 -18.58 16.27 -1.07
C ARG A 189 -17.82 15.75 0.14
N THR A 190 -18.54 15.42 1.21
CA THR A 190 -17.97 14.71 2.36
C THR A 190 -17.45 13.35 1.87
N GLY A 191 -16.29 12.92 2.38
CA GLY A 191 -15.72 11.59 2.09
C GLY A 191 -16.65 10.45 2.54
N PRO A 192 -16.23 9.18 2.41
CA PRO A 192 -16.99 8.08 2.98
C PRO A 192 -17.32 8.36 4.45
N THR A 193 -18.53 8.01 4.87
CA THR A 193 -18.97 8.31 6.23
C THR A 193 -18.21 7.43 7.23
N PRO A 194 -18.07 7.80 8.51
CA PRO A 194 -17.45 6.92 9.51
C PRO A 194 -18.13 5.54 9.62
N ALA A 195 -19.41 5.44 9.23
CA ALA A 195 -20.14 4.17 9.17
C ALA A 195 -19.67 3.26 8.04
N ASP A 196 -19.08 3.81 6.98
CA ASP A 196 -18.53 3.06 5.84
C ASP A 196 -17.09 2.60 6.09
N LEU A 197 -16.44 3.09 7.15
CA LEU A 197 -15.03 2.83 7.44
C LEU A 197 -14.83 1.78 8.53
N LEU A 198 -13.71 1.05 8.46
CA LEU A 198 -13.30 0.17 9.54
C LEU A 198 -12.78 1.00 10.74
N PRO A 199 -12.90 0.49 11.98
CA PRO A 199 -12.38 1.16 13.16
C PRO A 199 -10.90 1.52 13.04
N GLY A 200 -10.57 2.76 13.40
CA GLY A 200 -9.22 3.32 13.33
C GLY A 200 -8.83 3.88 11.95
N GLU A 201 -9.66 3.71 10.92
CA GLU A 201 -9.42 4.36 9.63
C GLU A 201 -9.92 5.80 9.62
N ARG A 202 -9.12 6.70 9.04
CA ARG A 202 -9.49 8.10 8.83
C ARG A 202 -9.73 8.37 7.34
N PRO A 203 -10.67 9.26 6.99
CA PRO A 203 -10.80 9.76 5.62
C PRO A 203 -9.50 10.45 5.18
N GLY A 204 -9.07 10.23 3.94
CA GLY A 204 -7.90 10.90 3.35
C GLY A 204 -6.54 10.28 3.65
N THR A 205 -6.45 9.33 4.58
CA THR A 205 -5.18 8.63 4.85
C THR A 205 -4.90 7.57 3.78
N HIS A 206 -3.65 7.49 3.33
CA HIS A 206 -3.20 6.50 2.36
C HIS A 206 -2.40 5.38 3.00
N ARG A 207 -2.40 4.20 2.37
CA ARG A 207 -1.62 3.06 2.86
C ARG A 207 -0.14 3.27 2.53
N THR A 208 0.72 3.04 3.51
CA THR A 208 2.18 3.04 3.35
C THR A 208 2.68 1.63 3.00
N LEU A 209 3.95 1.50 2.59
CA LEU A 209 4.58 0.18 2.42
C LEU A 209 4.50 -0.64 3.73
N ALA A 210 4.80 -0.02 4.87
CA ALA A 210 4.76 -0.65 6.18
C ALA A 210 3.36 -1.19 6.54
N ASP A 211 2.29 -0.52 6.10
CA ASP A 211 0.91 -1.01 6.29
C ASP A 211 0.61 -2.27 5.48
N LEU A 212 1.25 -2.44 4.32
CA LEU A 212 1.04 -3.58 3.43
C LEU A 212 1.86 -4.80 3.85
N VAL A 213 3.05 -4.57 4.41
CA VAL A 213 3.92 -5.62 4.95
C VAL A 213 3.27 -6.29 6.18
N GLY A 214 3.51 -7.58 6.38
CA GLY A 214 2.94 -8.36 7.50
C GLY A 214 1.65 -9.09 7.10
N TYR A 215 0.54 -8.87 7.81
CA TYR A 215 -0.75 -9.54 7.55
C TYR A 215 -1.66 -8.77 6.58
N GLY A 216 -1.25 -7.58 6.15
CA GLY A 216 -2.03 -6.71 5.27
C GLY A 216 -3.08 -5.92 6.04
N GLN A 217 -3.17 -4.65 5.71
CA GLN A 217 -3.94 -3.71 6.50
C GLN A 217 -5.45 -3.97 6.54
N LEU A 218 -6.07 -4.32 5.41
CA LEU A 218 -7.53 -4.59 5.39
C LEU A 218 -7.87 -5.86 6.17
N ALA A 219 -7.11 -6.94 5.98
CA ALA A 219 -7.28 -8.17 6.76
C ALA A 219 -7.12 -7.89 8.28
N CYS A 220 -6.07 -7.16 8.65
CA CYS A 220 -5.87 -6.68 10.03
C CYS A 220 -7.03 -5.80 10.53
N ALA A 221 -7.54 -4.88 9.70
CA ALA A 221 -8.60 -3.97 10.09
C ALA A 221 -9.94 -4.70 10.27
N VAL A 222 -10.26 -5.66 9.40
CA VAL A 222 -11.42 -6.56 9.56
C VAL A 222 -11.28 -7.34 10.86
N ARG A 223 -10.13 -7.95 11.11
CA ARG A 223 -9.85 -8.67 12.36
C ARG A 223 -10.04 -7.79 13.60
N ARG A 224 -9.41 -6.61 13.63
CA ARG A 224 -9.56 -5.67 14.75
C ARG A 224 -11.02 -5.28 14.97
N ALA A 225 -11.78 -5.07 13.90
CA ALA A 225 -13.20 -4.75 14.00
C ALA A 225 -13.99 -5.90 14.65
N VAL A 226 -13.75 -7.14 14.20
CA VAL A 226 -14.39 -8.35 14.75
C VAL A 226 -14.04 -8.55 16.22
N VAL A 227 -12.75 -8.43 16.58
CA VAL A 227 -12.28 -8.52 17.97
C VAL A 227 -12.88 -7.41 18.84
N ALA A 228 -13.10 -6.23 18.28
CA ALA A 228 -13.78 -5.12 18.96
C ALA A 228 -15.31 -5.30 19.05
N GLY A 229 -15.85 -6.44 18.63
CA GLY A 229 -17.28 -6.78 18.73
C GLY A 229 -18.13 -6.40 17.52
N MET A 230 -17.53 -5.96 16.40
CA MET A 230 -18.27 -5.74 15.15
C MET A 230 -18.73 -7.10 14.58
N PRO A 231 -19.98 -7.23 14.09
CA PRO A 231 -20.42 -8.44 13.41
C PRO A 231 -19.50 -8.79 12.23
N PRO A 232 -19.06 -10.05 12.05
CA PRO A 232 -18.09 -10.40 11.01
C PRO A 232 -18.51 -10.03 9.59
N ALA A 233 -19.77 -10.24 9.22
CA ALA A 233 -20.28 -9.85 7.91
C ALA A 233 -20.26 -8.32 7.71
N GLU A 234 -20.48 -7.53 8.77
CA GLU A 234 -20.39 -6.07 8.74
C GLU A 234 -18.94 -5.61 8.51
N ALA A 235 -17.98 -6.22 9.21
CA ALA A 235 -16.57 -5.92 9.03
C ALA A 235 -16.11 -6.22 7.59
N VAL A 236 -16.50 -7.38 7.05
CA VAL A 236 -16.21 -7.74 5.65
C VAL A 236 -16.90 -6.77 4.68
N ARG A 237 -18.17 -6.41 4.91
CA ARG A 237 -18.90 -5.44 4.08
C ARG A 237 -18.16 -4.12 3.93
N ARG A 238 -17.55 -3.61 5.01
CA ARG A 238 -16.76 -2.36 5.00
C ARG A 238 -15.45 -2.48 4.25
N ALA A 239 -14.89 -3.69 4.14
CA ALA A 239 -13.68 -3.97 3.36
C ALA A 239 -13.96 -4.35 1.89
N THR A 240 -15.22 -4.58 1.51
CA THR A 240 -15.61 -5.09 0.19
C THR A 240 -16.66 -4.22 -0.49
N LEU A 241 -17.93 -4.35 -0.09
CA LEU A 241 -19.08 -3.75 -0.75
C LEU A 241 -19.18 -2.24 -0.53
N ALA A 242 -18.84 -1.74 0.65
CA ALA A 242 -18.90 -0.31 0.97
C ALA A 242 -18.00 0.54 0.05
N PRO A 243 -16.69 0.25 -0.09
CA PRO A 243 -15.84 0.98 -1.02
C PRO A 243 -16.26 0.79 -2.49
N ALA A 244 -16.72 -0.41 -2.87
CA ALA A 244 -17.25 -0.64 -4.22
C ALA A 244 -18.47 0.25 -4.51
N ARG A 245 -19.44 0.31 -3.58
CA ARG A 245 -20.65 1.12 -3.69
C ARG A 245 -20.37 2.62 -3.70
N TRP A 246 -19.47 3.08 -2.85
CA TRP A 246 -19.04 4.48 -2.81
C TRP A 246 -18.54 4.97 -4.18
N HIS A 247 -17.89 4.08 -4.92
CA HIS A 247 -17.32 4.32 -6.25
C HIS A 247 -18.21 3.84 -7.41
N GLY A 248 -19.44 3.39 -7.14
CA GLY A 248 -20.40 2.96 -8.18
C GLY A 248 -20.03 1.64 -8.88
N LEU A 249 -19.28 0.77 -8.20
CA LEU A 249 -18.82 -0.54 -8.69
C LEU A 249 -19.52 -1.72 -7.99
N ASP A 250 -20.50 -1.48 -7.12
CA ASP A 250 -21.25 -2.50 -6.38
C ASP A 250 -22.06 -3.46 -7.27
N HIS A 251 -22.31 -3.09 -8.52
CA HIS A 251 -22.95 -3.95 -9.51
C HIS A 251 -22.02 -5.03 -10.08
N VAL A 252 -20.70 -4.95 -9.84
CA VAL A 252 -19.70 -5.91 -10.34
C VAL A 252 -18.73 -6.41 -9.26
N LEU A 253 -18.53 -5.67 -8.16
CA LEU A 253 -17.54 -5.95 -7.12
C LEU A 253 -18.16 -6.01 -5.72
N GLY A 254 -17.42 -6.65 -4.80
CA GLY A 254 -17.66 -6.55 -3.36
C GLY A 254 -18.77 -7.46 -2.81
N ALA A 255 -19.35 -8.34 -3.64
CA ALA A 255 -20.38 -9.30 -3.22
C ALA A 255 -20.26 -10.64 -3.96
N ILE A 256 -20.72 -11.72 -3.29
CA ILE A 256 -20.85 -13.05 -3.90
C ILE A 256 -22.28 -13.22 -4.41
N THR A 257 -22.53 -12.72 -5.62
CA THR A 257 -23.84 -12.77 -6.28
C THR A 257 -23.69 -13.02 -7.77
N PRO A 258 -24.72 -13.58 -8.45
CA PRO A 258 -24.66 -13.79 -9.90
C PRO A 258 -24.32 -12.51 -10.67
N SER A 259 -23.50 -12.64 -11.70
CA SER A 259 -22.94 -11.55 -12.54
C SER A 259 -21.88 -10.66 -11.89
N HIS A 260 -21.56 -10.84 -10.60
CA HIS A 260 -20.37 -10.22 -10.00
C HIS A 260 -19.11 -10.93 -10.48
N LEU A 261 -17.98 -10.22 -10.42
CA LEU A 261 -16.67 -10.82 -10.61
C LEU A 261 -16.43 -11.89 -9.55
N ALA A 262 -15.85 -13.01 -9.97
CA ALA A 262 -15.49 -14.13 -9.11
C ALA A 262 -14.19 -13.81 -8.34
N ASP A 263 -14.31 -12.81 -7.46
CA ASP A 263 -13.29 -12.31 -6.56
C ASP A 263 -13.64 -12.79 -5.14
N LEU A 264 -13.03 -13.91 -4.71
CA LEU A 264 -13.42 -14.67 -3.52
C LEU A 264 -12.23 -14.93 -2.59
N LEU A 265 -12.49 -14.93 -1.29
CA LEU A 265 -11.59 -15.44 -0.26
C LEU A 265 -12.20 -16.71 0.32
N ILE A 266 -11.38 -17.74 0.46
CA ILE A 266 -11.73 -18.97 1.18
C ILE A 266 -10.94 -18.94 2.48
N VAL A 267 -11.64 -18.93 3.61
CA VAL A 267 -11.02 -18.76 4.92
C VAL A 267 -11.56 -19.76 5.94
N SER A 268 -10.72 -20.20 6.87
CA SER A 268 -11.12 -21.00 8.04
C SER A 268 -12.05 -20.24 8.97
N GLU A 269 -11.74 -18.96 9.20
CA GLU A 269 -12.37 -18.13 10.22
C GLU A 269 -12.45 -16.69 9.73
N ILE A 270 -13.58 -16.03 9.97
CA ILE A 270 -13.76 -14.62 9.61
C ILE A 270 -13.09 -13.75 10.68
N GLY A 271 -12.03 -13.03 10.30
CA GLY A 271 -11.23 -12.23 11.24
C GLY A 271 -10.14 -13.03 11.96
N GLY A 272 -9.81 -14.23 11.48
CA GLY A 272 -8.69 -15.03 11.99
C GLY A 272 -7.32 -14.37 11.76
N LEU A 273 -6.29 -14.91 12.43
CA LEU A 273 -4.88 -14.50 12.26
C LEU A 273 -4.24 -15.04 10.99
N GLU A 274 -4.73 -16.18 10.51
CA GLU A 274 -4.18 -16.85 9.34
C GLU A 274 -4.55 -16.10 8.05
N PRO A 275 -3.64 -16.05 7.07
CA PRO A 275 -3.99 -15.55 5.75
C PRO A 275 -5.11 -16.41 5.13
N PRO A 276 -5.82 -15.91 4.10
CA PRO A 276 -6.79 -16.71 3.38
C PRO A 276 -6.19 -18.02 2.88
N ASP A 277 -6.96 -19.10 3.00
CA ASP A 277 -6.53 -20.41 2.53
C ASP A 277 -6.28 -20.37 1.02
N LEU A 278 -7.21 -19.74 0.32
CA LEU A 278 -7.14 -19.46 -1.10
C LEU A 278 -7.76 -18.09 -1.41
N VAL A 279 -7.18 -17.43 -2.42
CA VAL A 279 -7.72 -16.20 -3.01
C VAL A 279 -8.03 -16.48 -4.47
N VAL A 280 -9.27 -16.25 -4.86
CA VAL A 280 -9.73 -16.28 -6.25
C VAL A 280 -9.85 -14.83 -6.73
N ALA A 281 -9.21 -14.51 -7.84
CA ALA A 281 -9.29 -13.21 -8.50
C ALA A 281 -9.70 -13.42 -9.96
N GLY A 282 -10.79 -12.79 -10.38
CA GLY A 282 -11.34 -12.92 -11.73
C GLY A 282 -11.61 -14.36 -12.13
N GLY A 283 -12.11 -15.18 -11.20
CA GLY A 283 -12.44 -16.59 -11.42
C GLY A 283 -11.26 -17.55 -11.45
N ARG A 284 -10.06 -17.08 -11.09
CA ARG A 284 -8.82 -17.89 -11.06
C ARG A 284 -8.20 -17.87 -9.67
N ILE A 285 -7.66 -19.00 -9.24
CA ILE A 285 -6.90 -19.07 -7.99
C ILE A 285 -5.60 -18.26 -8.19
N ALA A 286 -5.42 -17.22 -7.38
CA ALA A 286 -4.33 -16.25 -7.49
C ALA A 286 -3.35 -16.35 -6.32
N ALA A 287 -3.78 -16.83 -5.16
CA ALA A 287 -2.89 -17.03 -4.01
C ALA A 287 -3.42 -18.16 -3.14
N GLY A 288 -2.53 -18.72 -2.30
CA GLY A 288 -2.88 -19.69 -1.28
C GLY A 288 -1.92 -19.66 -0.11
N GLN A 289 -2.44 -19.81 1.11
CA GLN A 289 -1.66 -19.81 2.35
C GLN A 289 -0.71 -18.60 2.47
N GLY A 290 -1.22 -17.41 2.15
CA GLY A 290 -0.45 -16.16 2.20
C GLY A 290 0.64 -16.01 1.15
N ARG A 291 0.73 -16.91 0.16
CA ARG A 291 1.72 -16.85 -0.93
C ARG A 291 1.05 -16.58 -2.28
N PRO A 292 1.64 -15.72 -3.12
CA PRO A 292 1.15 -15.52 -4.49
C PRO A 292 1.40 -16.79 -5.32
N LEU A 293 0.46 -17.12 -6.20
CA LEU A 293 0.56 -18.19 -7.19
C LEU A 293 0.71 -17.63 -8.62
N PHE A 294 1.29 -16.43 -8.70
CA PHE A 294 1.60 -15.71 -9.93
C PHE A 294 2.93 -14.99 -9.77
N ASP A 295 3.57 -14.71 -10.90
CA ASP A 295 4.75 -13.87 -10.99
C ASP A 295 4.36 -12.47 -11.48
N ASN A 296 5.15 -11.47 -11.11
CA ASN A 296 5.06 -10.15 -11.71
C ASN A 296 6.00 -10.09 -12.93
N SER A 297 5.41 -9.92 -14.12
CA SER A 297 6.14 -9.73 -15.37
C SER A 297 5.91 -8.35 -15.98
N ASP A 298 5.40 -7.40 -15.18
CA ASP A 298 5.16 -6.03 -15.63
C ASP A 298 6.48 -5.34 -15.96
N VAL A 299 6.52 -4.66 -17.10
CA VAL A 299 7.71 -3.94 -17.55
C VAL A 299 7.46 -2.45 -17.43
N VAL A 300 8.36 -1.77 -16.71
CA VAL A 300 8.35 -0.31 -16.67
C VAL A 300 8.83 0.23 -18.02
N PRO A 301 8.06 1.13 -18.65
CA PRO A 301 8.51 1.78 -19.88
C PRO A 301 9.76 2.62 -19.65
N GLY A 302 10.75 2.52 -20.54
CA GLY A 302 12.02 3.25 -20.41
C GLY A 302 11.89 4.79 -20.41
N TRP A 303 10.75 5.34 -20.83
CA TRP A 303 10.50 6.79 -20.72
C TRP A 303 10.11 7.23 -19.30
N ALA A 304 9.69 6.30 -18.44
CA ALA A 304 9.22 6.57 -17.08
C ALA A 304 10.36 6.56 -16.05
N VAL A 305 11.52 6.03 -16.44
CA VAL A 305 12.77 6.10 -15.67
C VAL A 305 13.57 7.34 -16.05
N ASP A 306 14.58 7.70 -15.25
CA ASP A 306 15.46 8.87 -15.47
C ASP A 306 14.69 10.21 -15.55
N SER A 307 13.60 10.31 -14.78
CA SER A 307 12.75 11.50 -14.72
C SER A 307 13.30 12.61 -13.81
N VAL A 308 14.26 12.29 -12.94
CA VAL A 308 14.89 13.28 -12.06
C VAL A 308 16.08 13.88 -12.79
N ARG A 309 15.95 15.15 -13.20
CA ARG A 309 17.00 15.90 -13.90
C ARG A 309 17.23 17.19 -13.19
N LEU A 310 18.45 17.39 -12.72
CA LEU A 310 18.82 18.58 -11.97
C LEU A 310 19.50 19.60 -12.89
N PRO A 311 19.54 20.88 -12.50
CA PRO A 311 20.24 21.91 -13.25
C PRO A 311 21.71 21.52 -13.49
N ALA A 312 22.19 21.67 -14.72
CA ALA A 312 23.56 21.30 -15.09
C ALA A 312 24.63 22.08 -14.29
N ASN A 313 24.30 23.32 -13.91
CA ASN A 313 25.15 24.21 -13.12
C ASN A 313 24.97 24.06 -11.59
N LEU A 314 24.22 23.05 -11.11
CA LEU A 314 24.08 22.81 -9.68
C LEU A 314 25.44 22.46 -9.05
N HIS A 315 25.90 23.31 -8.14
CA HIS A 315 27.19 23.21 -7.45
C HIS A 315 27.05 23.54 -5.96
N VAL A 316 28.11 23.39 -5.15
CA VAL A 316 28.04 23.59 -3.69
C VAL A 316 27.52 24.99 -3.32
N GLY A 317 28.01 26.03 -4.01
CA GLY A 317 27.52 27.40 -3.82
C GLY A 317 26.05 27.65 -4.18
N SER A 318 25.35 26.72 -4.83
CA SER A 318 23.91 26.85 -5.11
C SER A 318 23.07 26.73 -3.83
N PHE A 319 23.64 26.17 -2.75
CA PHE A 319 23.01 26.06 -1.44
C PHE A 319 23.39 27.21 -0.49
N ALA A 320 24.17 28.19 -0.98
CA ALA A 320 24.53 29.37 -0.21
C ALA A 320 23.34 30.33 -0.12
N ALA A 321 22.97 30.72 1.09
CA ALA A 321 21.98 31.77 1.34
C ALA A 321 22.70 33.01 1.88
N ALA A 322 22.67 34.11 1.13
CA ALA A 322 23.24 35.38 1.57
C ALA A 322 22.45 35.98 2.73
N ARG A 323 23.11 36.77 3.57
CA ARG A 323 22.42 37.62 4.55
C ARG A 323 21.52 38.61 3.81
N TRP A 324 20.21 38.61 4.10
CA TRP A 324 19.25 39.56 3.51
C TRP A 324 19.69 41.02 3.76
N PRO A 325 20.02 41.80 2.72
CA PRO A 325 20.44 43.19 2.90
C PRO A 325 19.23 44.09 3.20
N GLY A 326 19.36 44.94 4.23
CA GLY A 326 18.52 46.15 4.38
C GLY A 326 17.33 46.11 5.36
N HIS A 327 17.11 45.04 6.12
CA HIS A 327 16.00 44.97 7.08
C HIS A 327 16.44 45.14 8.56
N PRO A 328 15.83 46.06 9.34
CA PRO A 328 15.97 46.07 10.79
C PRO A 328 15.21 44.87 11.37
N ALA A 329 15.76 44.20 12.38
CA ALA A 329 15.28 42.91 12.90
C ALA A 329 13.76 42.85 13.24
N PRO A 330 13.16 41.63 13.28
CA PRO A 330 13.75 40.35 12.90
C PRO A 330 13.47 40.07 11.42
N LEU A 331 14.17 39.16 10.74
CA LEU A 331 13.70 37.78 10.65
C LEU A 331 14.73 36.93 9.90
N PRO A 332 14.93 35.68 10.33
CA PRO A 332 14.49 34.60 9.45
C PRO A 332 13.42 33.69 10.07
N LEU A 333 12.57 33.19 9.17
CA LEU A 333 11.52 32.22 9.44
C LEU A 333 12.07 30.82 9.16
N ALA A 334 12.10 29.95 10.17
CA ALA A 334 12.37 28.53 9.99
C ALA A 334 11.06 27.79 10.11
N VAL A 335 11.06 26.59 9.55
CA VAL A 335 10.02 25.63 9.84
C VAL A 335 10.50 24.74 10.98
N GLU A 336 9.76 24.73 12.08
CA GLU A 336 9.93 23.74 13.13
C GLU A 336 9.02 22.56 12.83
N ILE A 337 9.61 21.36 12.76
CA ILE A 337 8.88 20.12 12.72
C ILE A 337 8.48 19.78 14.15
N VAL A 338 7.18 19.83 14.42
CA VAL A 338 6.60 19.35 15.67
C VAL A 338 6.17 17.91 15.44
N SER A 339 7.03 16.96 15.82
CA SER A 339 6.65 15.56 15.96
C SER A 339 6.29 15.31 17.42
N PRO A 340 5.11 14.74 17.74
CA PRO A 340 4.90 14.22 19.09
C PRO A 340 5.94 13.13 19.35
N LEU A 341 6.55 13.18 20.53
CA LEU A 341 7.49 12.15 20.99
C LEU A 341 6.80 10.79 20.91
N SER A 342 7.25 9.94 20.00
CA SER A 342 6.97 8.51 20.09
C SER A 342 7.75 7.98 21.29
N ALA A 343 7.07 7.51 22.33
CA ALA A 343 7.66 6.48 23.16
C ALA A 343 8.09 5.35 22.22
N PRO A 344 9.26 4.72 22.42
CA PRO A 344 9.74 3.69 21.51
C PRO A 344 8.66 2.63 21.38
N VAL A 345 8.07 2.51 20.19
CA VAL A 345 7.34 1.32 19.82
C VAL A 345 8.41 0.26 19.69
N ILE A 346 8.61 -0.50 20.76
CA ILE A 346 9.28 -1.79 20.70
C ILE A 346 8.41 -2.63 19.77
N SER A 347 8.68 -2.52 18.47
CA SER A 347 8.40 -3.59 17.54
C SER A 347 9.15 -4.79 18.11
N GLN A 348 8.43 -5.73 18.70
CA GLN A 348 8.96 -7.08 18.82
C GLN A 348 9.06 -7.66 17.40
N ARG A 349 10.01 -7.14 16.60
CA ARG A 349 10.76 -8.00 15.69
C ARG A 349 11.35 -9.05 16.61
N SER A 350 10.97 -10.29 16.38
CA SER A 350 11.56 -11.44 17.05
C SER A 350 13.07 -11.36 16.86
N ALA A 351 13.78 -10.78 17.83
CA ALA A 351 15.17 -11.09 18.04
C ALA A 351 15.19 -12.60 18.15
N GLY A 352 15.85 -13.27 17.19
CA GLY A 352 16.00 -14.70 17.21
C GLY A 352 16.42 -15.11 18.62
N LEU A 353 15.64 -15.98 19.24
CA LEU A 353 15.98 -16.57 20.54
C LEU A 353 17.42 -17.09 20.43
N PRO A 354 18.38 -16.53 21.20
CA PRO A 354 19.72 -17.07 21.22
C PRO A 354 19.65 -18.35 22.06
N GLY A 355 19.71 -19.51 21.41
CA GLY A 355 19.86 -20.79 22.09
C GLY A 355 18.98 -21.91 21.59
N LEU A 356 19.19 -22.35 20.35
CA LEU A 356 18.95 -23.74 19.96
C LEU A 356 20.15 -24.20 19.13
N LEU A 357 21.20 -24.61 19.83
CA LEU A 357 22.24 -25.45 19.23
C LEU A 357 21.57 -26.79 18.85
N PRO A 358 21.71 -27.26 17.60
CA PRO A 358 21.15 -28.55 17.20
C PRO A 358 21.98 -29.68 17.82
N GLY A 359 21.36 -30.56 18.61
CA GLY A 359 22.01 -31.84 18.98
C GLY A 359 21.81 -32.40 20.39
N LEU A 360 20.73 -32.09 21.12
CA LEU A 360 20.44 -32.81 22.37
C LEU A 360 19.21 -33.73 22.22
N PRO A 361 19.28 -35.00 22.69
CA PRO A 361 18.18 -35.95 22.56
C PRO A 361 17.02 -35.57 23.48
N VAL A 362 15.81 -35.59 22.94
CA VAL A 362 14.57 -35.41 23.71
C VAL A 362 14.38 -36.64 24.62
N VAL A 363 14.38 -36.41 25.93
CA VAL A 363 14.06 -37.46 26.92
C VAL A 363 12.52 -37.62 26.98
N PRO A 364 11.96 -38.81 26.75
CA PRO A 364 10.51 -39.03 26.87
C PRO A 364 10.11 -39.04 28.35
N GLY A 365 9.22 -38.13 28.76
CA GLY A 365 8.61 -38.15 30.11
C GLY A 365 8.52 -36.83 30.87
N ALA A 366 8.97 -35.70 30.31
CA ALA A 366 8.75 -34.40 30.96
C ALA A 366 7.29 -33.91 30.75
N PRO A 367 6.60 -33.41 31.80
CA PRO A 367 5.25 -32.88 31.67
C PRO A 367 5.23 -31.70 30.69
N GLY A 368 4.33 -31.75 29.72
CA GLY A 368 4.23 -30.77 28.65
C GLY A 368 4.00 -29.37 29.19
N ILE A 369 5.02 -28.51 29.09
CA ILE A 369 4.84 -27.07 29.15
C ILE A 369 4.08 -26.71 27.87
N ALA A 370 2.76 -26.54 27.99
CA ALA A 370 1.98 -25.89 26.94
C ALA A 370 2.65 -24.52 26.68
N PRO A 371 2.97 -24.16 25.43
CA PRO A 371 3.51 -22.84 25.16
C PRO A 371 2.46 -21.82 25.62
N ALA A 372 2.81 -21.03 26.63
CA ALA A 372 1.98 -19.92 27.06
C ALA A 372 1.84 -18.98 25.85
N ILE A 373 0.63 -18.93 25.28
CA ILE A 373 0.26 -17.89 24.34
C ILE A 373 0.42 -16.58 25.13
N PRO A 374 1.31 -15.65 24.73
CA PRO A 374 1.42 -14.38 25.42
C PRO A 374 0.04 -13.72 25.36
N GLU A 375 -0.53 -13.38 26.52
CA GLU A 375 -1.71 -12.52 26.58
C GLU A 375 -1.39 -11.24 25.82
N TRP A 376 -2.04 -11.08 24.66
CA TRP A 376 -1.93 -9.86 23.86
C TRP A 376 -2.73 -8.79 24.59
N GLN A 377 -2.07 -8.06 25.48
CA GLN A 377 -2.62 -6.79 25.96
C GLN A 377 -2.68 -5.86 24.75
N PRO A 378 -3.84 -5.26 24.44
CA PRO A 378 -3.92 -4.27 23.39
C PRO A 378 -2.94 -3.17 23.77
N ALA A 379 -1.87 -3.02 22.99
CA ALA A 379 -1.13 -1.79 23.03
C ALA A 379 -2.16 -0.72 22.70
N THR A 380 -2.53 0.09 23.70
CA THR A 380 -3.25 1.33 23.46
C THR A 380 -2.31 2.14 22.59
N VAL A 381 -2.49 2.05 21.27
CA VAL A 381 -1.85 2.94 20.32
C VAL A 381 -2.50 4.29 20.60
N LEU A 382 -1.91 5.03 21.53
CA LEU A 382 -2.17 6.45 21.65
C LEU A 382 -1.93 7.04 20.25
N PRO A 383 -2.85 7.87 19.72
CA PRO A 383 -2.67 8.42 18.39
C PRO A 383 -1.35 9.20 18.39
N VAL A 384 -0.37 8.68 17.64
CA VAL A 384 0.79 9.48 17.26
C VAL A 384 0.21 10.66 16.50
N GLY A 385 0.33 11.86 17.05
CA GLY A 385 -0.06 13.06 16.31
C GLY A 385 0.78 13.11 15.03
N GLU A 386 0.13 13.50 13.92
CA GLU A 386 0.83 13.60 12.65
C GLU A 386 1.90 14.71 12.75
N PRO A 387 3.11 14.49 12.20
CA PRO A 387 4.13 15.52 12.21
C PRO A 387 3.58 16.77 11.51
N SER A 388 3.86 17.94 12.09
CA SER A 388 3.36 19.21 11.57
C SER A 388 4.48 20.21 11.42
N ALA A 389 4.38 21.04 10.37
CA ALA A 389 5.27 22.16 10.14
C ALA A 389 4.68 23.42 10.80
N ARG A 390 5.47 24.10 11.63
CA ARG A 390 5.11 25.41 12.19
C ARG A 390 6.18 26.44 11.87
N HIS A 391 5.76 27.63 11.46
CA HIS A 391 6.67 28.74 11.28
C HIS A 391 7.17 29.27 12.63
N VAL A 392 8.49 29.36 12.78
CA VAL A 392 9.17 29.88 13.97
C VAL A 392 10.22 30.92 13.58
N ARG A 393 10.46 31.88 14.46
CA ARG A 393 11.47 32.93 14.27
C ARG A 393 12.70 32.58 15.10
N PHE A 394 13.89 32.69 14.51
CA PHE A 394 15.16 32.39 15.18
C PHE A 394 16.25 33.31 14.62
N GLU A 395 17.36 33.45 15.34
CA GLU A 395 18.54 34.15 14.81
C GLU A 395 19.43 33.13 14.07
N PRO A 396 19.79 33.38 12.80
CA PRO A 396 20.57 32.42 12.02
C PRO A 396 22.04 32.52 12.38
N THR A 397 22.72 31.37 12.37
CA THR A 397 24.18 31.33 12.45
C THR A 397 24.75 31.82 11.12
N VAL A 398 25.56 32.88 11.16
CA VAL A 398 26.19 33.48 9.97
C VAL A 398 27.69 33.20 10.02
N ARG A 399 28.23 32.62 8.94
CA ARG A 399 29.65 32.36 8.73
C ARG A 399 30.06 32.94 7.38
N ASP A 400 31.11 33.75 7.35
CA ASP A 400 31.60 34.43 6.13
C ASP A 400 30.53 35.23 5.36
N GLY A 401 29.58 35.82 6.09
CA GLY A 401 28.47 36.60 5.51
C GLY A 401 27.33 35.77 4.93
N LEU A 402 27.41 34.44 5.01
CA LEU A 402 26.40 33.50 4.55
C LEU A 402 25.69 32.83 5.73
N ILE A 403 24.44 32.46 5.53
CA ILE A 403 23.67 31.68 6.50
C ILE A 403 24.20 30.24 6.47
N ALA A 404 24.57 29.74 7.65
CA ALA A 404 25.11 28.41 7.86
C ALA A 404 24.13 27.56 8.67
N ALA A 405 24.16 26.25 8.44
CA ALA A 405 23.54 25.31 9.36
C ALA A 405 24.29 25.32 10.69
N ASP A 406 23.56 25.09 11.77
CA ASP A 406 24.03 24.97 13.13
C ASP A 406 23.41 23.74 13.80
N PRO A 407 24.00 22.54 13.56
CA PRO A 407 23.50 21.29 14.12
C PRO A 407 23.45 21.25 15.64
N GLU A 408 24.31 22.01 16.34
CA GLU A 408 24.32 22.06 17.82
C GLU A 408 23.02 22.65 18.36
N HIS A 409 22.42 23.58 17.61
CA HIS A 409 21.14 24.21 17.93
C HIS A 409 19.95 23.60 17.15
N ASP A 410 20.15 22.46 16.49
CA ASP A 410 19.18 21.79 15.61
C ASP A 410 18.63 22.72 14.52
N LEU A 411 19.51 23.51 13.93
CA LEU A 411 19.16 24.41 12.83
C LEU A 411 19.85 23.92 11.56
N LEU A 412 19.08 23.34 10.64
CA LEU A 412 19.61 22.75 9.41
C LEU A 412 19.19 23.55 8.19
N LYS A 413 19.96 23.42 7.11
CA LYS A 413 19.52 23.91 5.80
C LYS A 413 18.48 22.96 5.24
N VAL A 414 17.42 23.52 4.70
CA VAL A 414 16.46 22.83 3.83
C VAL A 414 16.60 23.43 2.44
N ALA A 415 16.73 22.58 1.42
CA ALA A 415 16.80 23.02 0.04
C ALA A 415 15.73 22.31 -0.80
N LEU A 416 14.95 23.09 -1.53
CA LEU A 416 14.10 22.60 -2.61
C LEU A 416 14.82 22.81 -3.93
N VAL A 417 15.03 21.74 -4.69
CA VAL A 417 15.67 21.77 -6.01
C VAL A 417 14.61 21.50 -7.05
N ASP A 418 14.38 22.48 -7.92
CA ASP A 418 13.41 22.36 -8.99
C ASP A 418 13.89 21.37 -10.05
N ARG A 419 13.02 20.44 -10.40
CA ARG A 419 13.20 19.47 -11.50
C ARG A 419 12.28 19.71 -12.69
N SER A 420 11.34 20.63 -12.55
CA SER A 420 10.31 20.93 -13.55
C SER A 420 10.70 22.09 -14.47
N GLY A 421 11.61 22.97 -14.02
CA GLY A 421 11.95 24.22 -14.69
C GLY A 421 10.90 25.33 -14.48
N ALA A 422 9.95 25.14 -13.57
CA ALA A 422 8.90 26.10 -13.24
C ALA A 422 9.31 27.11 -12.16
N HIS A 423 10.38 26.84 -11.43
CA HIS A 423 10.84 27.64 -10.28
C HIS A 423 12.31 28.02 -10.40
N GLU A 424 12.79 28.79 -9.41
CA GLU A 424 14.22 29.00 -9.25
C GLU A 424 14.93 27.65 -9.07
N PRO A 425 16.13 27.46 -9.64
CA PRO A 425 16.81 26.16 -9.65
C PRO A 425 17.01 25.55 -8.26
N VAL A 426 17.30 26.38 -7.26
CA VAL A 426 17.49 25.97 -5.87
C VAL A 426 16.91 27.05 -4.96
N ARG A 427 16.08 26.64 -4.01
CA ARG A 427 15.51 27.50 -2.98
C ARG A 427 15.96 26.99 -1.61
N VAL A 428 16.61 27.85 -0.83
CA VAL A 428 17.22 27.47 0.45
C VAL A 428 16.51 28.18 1.61
N GLY A 429 16.11 27.41 2.60
CA GLY A 429 15.56 27.88 3.87
C GLY A 429 16.25 27.22 5.05
N LEU A 430 15.68 27.41 6.24
CA LEU A 430 16.15 26.78 7.47
C LEU A 430 15.03 25.99 8.15
N VAL A 431 15.40 24.85 8.72
CA VAL A 431 14.47 23.92 9.38
C VAL A 431 15.02 23.50 10.75
N ARG A 432 14.12 23.30 11.71
CA ARG A 432 14.40 22.85 13.07
C ARG A 432 13.57 21.62 13.42
N GLY A 433 14.06 20.77 14.33
CA GLY A 433 13.33 19.61 14.84
C GLY A 433 13.68 18.30 14.13
N VAL A 434 14.61 18.33 13.18
CA VAL A 434 15.05 17.13 12.43
C VAL A 434 16.13 16.38 13.21
N GLY A 435 17.06 17.09 13.85
CA GLY A 435 18.08 16.55 14.74
C GLY A 435 19.39 16.08 14.10
N LEU A 436 19.59 16.21 12.79
CA LEU A 436 20.84 15.78 12.16
C LEU A 436 22.04 16.50 12.79
N THR A 437 23.05 15.74 13.21
CA THR A 437 24.31 16.28 13.75
C THR A 437 25.38 16.43 12.67
N SER A 438 25.24 15.68 11.58
CA SER A 438 26.13 15.66 10.42
C SER A 438 25.37 15.18 9.19
N GLY A 439 26.00 15.26 8.01
CA GLY A 439 25.42 14.70 6.80
C GLY A 439 24.25 15.48 6.20
N ALA A 440 23.56 14.82 5.26
CA ALA A 440 22.35 15.28 4.63
C ALA A 440 21.43 14.10 4.30
N VAL A 441 20.13 14.39 4.26
CA VAL A 441 19.06 13.48 3.83
C VAL A 441 18.39 14.12 2.62
N GLY A 442 18.03 13.30 1.64
CA GLY A 442 17.34 13.77 0.44
C GLY A 442 16.20 12.85 0.03
N VAL A 443 15.11 13.46 -0.45
CA VAL A 443 13.88 12.76 -0.86
C VAL A 443 13.32 13.39 -2.14
N THR A 444 12.76 12.58 -3.05
CA THR A 444 12.09 13.07 -4.28
C THR A 444 10.57 12.94 -4.27
N ILE A 445 10.03 12.27 -3.26
CA ILE A 445 8.61 12.06 -3.03
C ILE A 445 8.04 13.13 -2.09
N THR A 446 7.87 14.34 -2.61
CA THR A 446 7.25 15.45 -1.87
C THR A 446 5.73 15.49 -2.07
N GLU A 447 5.01 15.95 -1.05
CA GLU A 447 3.60 16.35 -1.12
C GLU A 447 3.48 17.88 -0.82
N PRO A 448 2.83 18.68 -1.69
CA PRO A 448 2.36 18.32 -3.02
C PRO A 448 3.52 17.86 -3.94
N PRO A 449 3.24 17.05 -4.96
CA PRO A 449 4.24 16.64 -5.94
C PRO A 449 4.96 17.83 -6.59
N GLY A 450 6.26 17.93 -6.39
CA GLY A 450 7.05 19.01 -6.99
C GLY A 450 8.54 18.72 -6.91
N ASP A 451 9.23 19.58 -6.18
CA ASP A 451 10.69 19.63 -6.08
C ASP A 451 11.30 18.43 -5.36
N LEU A 452 12.61 18.27 -5.55
CA LEU A 452 13.46 17.44 -4.73
C LEU A 452 13.75 18.19 -3.42
N LEU A 453 13.53 17.54 -2.28
CA LEU A 453 13.75 18.11 -0.94
C LEU A 453 15.04 17.54 -0.35
N LEU A 454 15.91 18.42 0.14
CA LEU A 454 17.13 18.09 0.86
C LEU A 454 17.14 18.76 2.22
N VAL A 455 17.64 18.07 3.24
CA VAL A 455 17.91 18.62 4.57
C VAL A 455 19.31 18.23 4.98
N GLY A 456 20.13 19.17 5.44
CA GLY A 456 21.53 18.87 5.73
C GLY A 456 22.25 19.86 6.63
N ALA A 457 23.33 19.37 7.22
CA ALA A 457 24.23 20.11 8.10
C ALA A 457 25.32 20.89 7.35
N ASN A 458 25.54 20.62 6.06
CA ASN A 458 26.51 21.33 5.22
C ASN A 458 26.18 21.22 3.72
N ASP A 459 26.71 22.16 2.94
CA ASP A 459 26.39 22.31 1.51
C ASP A 459 27.00 21.23 0.62
N ALA A 460 28.12 20.62 1.03
CA ALA A 460 28.78 19.56 0.26
C ALA A 460 27.98 18.26 0.29
N ASP A 461 27.45 17.89 1.47
CA ASP A 461 26.58 16.72 1.63
C ASP A 461 25.22 16.95 0.96
N LEU A 462 24.69 18.18 0.97
CA LEU A 462 23.48 18.54 0.21
C LEU A 462 23.70 18.29 -1.30
N LEU A 463 24.82 18.76 -1.87
CA LEU A 463 25.13 18.51 -3.27
C LEU A 463 25.27 17.02 -3.57
N THR A 464 25.96 16.29 -2.70
CA THR A 464 26.18 14.85 -2.86
C THR A 464 24.85 14.09 -2.84
N ALA A 465 23.95 14.44 -1.92
CA ALA A 465 22.61 13.88 -1.85
C ALA A 465 21.80 14.19 -3.12
N ALA A 466 21.85 15.43 -3.62
CA ALA A 466 21.18 15.83 -4.86
C ALA A 466 21.65 14.98 -6.06
N ARG A 467 22.97 14.85 -6.24
CA ARG A 467 23.55 14.08 -7.34
C ARG A 467 23.33 12.57 -7.21
N ALA A 468 23.30 12.04 -5.99
CA ALA A 468 22.95 10.65 -5.75
C ALA A 468 21.49 10.38 -6.15
N LEU A 469 20.54 11.26 -5.78
CA LEU A 469 19.14 11.17 -6.17
C LEU A 469 18.95 11.25 -7.68
N GLU A 470 19.65 12.16 -8.35
CA GLU A 470 19.67 12.24 -9.82
C GLU A 470 20.18 10.94 -10.45
N GLY A 471 21.34 10.43 -9.98
CA GLY A 471 21.98 9.25 -10.53
C GLY A 471 21.19 7.95 -10.35
N MET A 472 20.36 7.84 -9.31
CA MET A 472 19.49 6.68 -9.08
C MET A 472 18.05 6.86 -9.60
N GLY A 473 17.76 7.98 -10.28
CA GLY A 473 16.44 8.26 -10.84
C GLY A 473 15.39 8.69 -9.82
N GLY A 474 15.80 9.06 -8.60
CA GLY A 474 14.96 9.46 -7.47
C GLY A 474 14.85 8.42 -6.37
N GLY A 475 14.25 8.81 -5.24
CA GLY A 475 14.04 7.97 -4.07
C GLY A 475 14.41 8.66 -2.78
N PHE A 476 15.06 7.91 -1.90
CA PHE A 476 15.56 8.37 -0.62
C PHE A 476 17.07 8.14 -0.52
N VAL A 477 17.81 9.12 0.00
CA VAL A 477 19.25 9.01 0.22
C VAL A 477 19.65 9.59 1.57
N VAL A 478 20.64 8.96 2.19
CA VAL A 478 21.34 9.50 3.36
C VAL A 478 22.83 9.58 3.03
N VAL A 479 23.41 10.75 3.23
CA VAL A 479 24.81 11.07 2.97
C VAL A 479 25.46 11.53 4.26
N ASP A 480 26.69 11.09 4.50
CA ASP A 480 27.54 11.65 5.55
C ASP A 480 28.99 11.74 5.06
N ARG A 481 29.64 12.88 5.32
CA ARG A 481 31.04 13.14 4.98
C ARG A 481 31.38 12.92 3.50
N GLY A 482 30.46 13.28 2.60
CA GLY A 482 30.59 13.13 1.16
C GLY A 482 30.32 11.72 0.61
N TRP A 483 29.87 10.78 1.45
CA TRP A 483 29.59 9.40 1.04
C TRP A 483 28.12 9.03 1.27
N VAL A 484 27.53 8.32 0.31
CA VAL A 484 26.19 7.74 0.46
C VAL A 484 26.26 6.60 1.47
N GLN A 485 25.57 6.76 2.60
CA GLN A 485 25.48 5.76 3.66
C GLN A 485 24.40 4.71 3.37
N ALA A 486 23.27 5.17 2.83
CA ALA A 486 22.16 4.31 2.42
C ALA A 486 21.31 5.01 1.35
N ALA A 487 20.66 4.21 0.51
CA ALA A 487 19.76 4.69 -0.52
C ALA A 487 18.62 3.70 -0.75
N CYS A 488 17.44 4.23 -1.09
CA CYS A 488 16.28 3.49 -1.55
C CYS A 488 15.85 4.08 -2.91
N PRO A 489 16.30 3.49 -4.03
CA PRO A 489 16.00 3.98 -5.37
C PRO A 489 14.52 3.81 -5.74
N LEU A 490 13.91 4.88 -6.24
CA LEU A 490 12.54 4.93 -6.75
C LEU A 490 12.54 5.49 -8.19
N PRO A 491 13.13 4.76 -9.15
CA PRO A 491 13.49 5.31 -10.46
C PRO A 491 12.29 5.71 -11.32
N VAL A 492 11.10 5.16 -11.06
CA VAL A 492 9.91 5.41 -11.87
C VAL A 492 9.25 6.72 -11.43
N GLY A 493 9.31 7.73 -12.29
CA GLY A 493 8.84 9.08 -11.97
C GLY A 493 9.59 9.73 -10.79
N GLY A 494 10.66 9.13 -10.30
CA GLY A 494 11.32 9.52 -9.05
C GLY A 494 10.47 9.29 -7.80
N VAL A 495 9.50 8.38 -7.82
CA VAL A 495 8.56 8.16 -6.68
C VAL A 495 8.15 6.73 -6.43
N VAL A 496 8.31 5.82 -7.39
CA VAL A 496 8.01 4.41 -7.19
C VAL A 496 9.10 3.52 -7.78
N SER A 497 9.18 2.30 -7.29
CA SER A 497 10.13 1.28 -7.72
C SER A 497 9.41 0.07 -8.31
N ASP A 498 10.06 -0.56 -9.28
CA ASP A 498 9.71 -1.87 -9.84
C ASP A 498 10.58 -3.00 -9.29
N ALA A 499 11.51 -2.69 -8.37
CA ALA A 499 12.26 -3.70 -7.64
C ALA A 499 11.33 -4.54 -6.75
N PRO A 500 11.70 -5.80 -6.43
CA PRO A 500 10.94 -6.63 -5.50
C PRO A 500 10.65 -5.90 -4.19
N TRP A 501 9.40 -5.97 -3.71
CA TRP A 501 8.99 -5.21 -2.52
C TRP A 501 9.86 -5.50 -1.29
N GLU A 502 10.41 -6.72 -1.16
CA GLU A 502 11.33 -7.09 -0.08
C GLU A 502 12.62 -6.26 -0.11
N ALA A 503 13.12 -5.96 -1.31
CA ALA A 503 14.30 -5.12 -1.49
C ALA A 503 13.98 -3.66 -1.15
N VAL A 504 12.83 -3.15 -1.59
CA VAL A 504 12.39 -1.77 -1.31
C VAL A 504 12.17 -1.57 0.20
N ASP A 505 11.52 -2.51 0.89
CA ASP A 505 11.33 -2.47 2.35
C ASP A 505 12.68 -2.51 3.09
N GLY A 506 13.58 -3.40 2.69
CA GLY A 506 14.92 -3.50 3.27
C GLY A 506 15.76 -2.24 3.06
N GLN A 507 15.72 -1.65 1.86
CA GLN A 507 16.42 -0.41 1.52
C GLN A 507 15.86 0.80 2.27
N LEU A 508 14.54 0.92 2.37
CA LEU A 508 13.89 1.98 3.14
C LEU A 508 14.28 1.88 4.63
N ALA A 509 14.21 0.68 5.20
CA ALA A 509 14.60 0.45 6.59
C ALA A 509 16.09 0.77 6.83
N ALA A 510 16.98 0.41 5.90
CA ALA A 510 18.40 0.76 5.98
C ALA A 510 18.62 2.28 5.90
N ALA A 511 17.87 2.98 5.06
CA ALA A 511 17.96 4.42 4.91
C ALA A 511 17.42 5.17 6.15
N ASP A 512 16.30 4.73 6.74
CA ASP A 512 15.82 5.25 8.02
C ASP A 512 16.84 5.02 9.15
N ALA A 513 17.44 3.84 9.22
CA ALA A 513 18.48 3.53 10.20
C ALA A 513 19.74 4.40 10.02
N ALA A 514 20.16 4.64 8.77
CA ALA A 514 21.27 5.53 8.47
C ALA A 514 20.97 6.98 8.86
N ALA A 515 19.75 7.47 8.61
CA ALA A 515 19.33 8.81 9.03
C ALA A 515 19.38 8.96 10.56
N MET A 516 18.92 7.94 11.30
CA MET A 516 19.04 7.91 12.76
C MET A 516 20.50 7.89 13.23
N ALA A 517 21.38 7.17 12.54
CA ALA A 517 22.80 7.09 12.88
C ALA A 517 23.54 8.43 12.78
N ILE A 518 23.12 9.32 11.86
CA ILE A 518 23.65 10.69 11.72
C ILE A 518 22.91 11.72 12.59
N GLY A 519 22.07 11.26 13.53
CA GLY A 519 21.45 12.09 14.56
C GLY A 519 19.96 12.37 14.39
N CYS A 520 19.30 11.93 13.30
CA CYS A 520 17.89 12.25 13.09
C CYS A 520 16.99 11.77 14.24
N ARG A 521 16.12 12.67 14.71
CA ARG A 521 15.19 12.42 15.83
C ARG A 521 13.75 12.17 15.39
N LEU A 522 13.47 12.25 14.09
CA LEU A 522 12.14 12.03 13.55
C LEU A 522 11.77 10.54 13.62
N THR A 523 10.48 10.27 13.85
CA THR A 523 9.93 8.91 13.66
C THR A 523 9.72 8.68 12.16
N ALA A 524 10.25 7.59 11.59
CA ALA A 524 10.29 7.35 10.15
C ALA A 524 10.78 8.59 9.36
N PRO A 525 12.07 8.97 9.52
CA PRO A 525 12.63 10.22 9.00
C PRO A 525 12.25 10.53 7.56
N LEU A 526 12.40 9.54 6.67
CA LEU A 526 12.24 9.72 5.24
C LEU A 526 10.78 9.99 4.84
N GLN A 527 9.85 9.25 5.44
CA GLN A 527 8.42 9.44 5.21
C GLN A 527 7.93 10.77 5.79
N THR A 528 8.39 11.15 6.98
CA THR A 528 8.03 12.44 7.58
C THR A 528 8.45 13.61 6.71
N LEU A 529 9.67 13.59 6.17
CA LEU A 529 10.16 14.63 5.26
C LEU A 529 9.40 14.64 3.93
N ALA A 530 9.09 13.47 3.38
CA ALA A 530 8.25 13.31 2.18
C ALA A 530 6.86 13.95 2.36
N ASP A 531 6.23 13.71 3.51
CA ASP A 531 4.88 14.16 3.83
C ASP A 531 4.79 15.67 4.05
N LEU A 532 5.80 16.25 4.70
CA LEU A 532 5.84 17.70 4.94
C LEU A 532 6.27 18.47 3.68
N GLY A 533 7.16 17.91 2.86
CA GLY A 533 7.48 18.41 1.53
C GLY A 533 7.75 19.92 1.49
N GLU A 534 6.98 20.65 0.67
CA GLU A 534 7.10 22.10 0.52
C GLU A 534 6.76 22.89 1.80
N ALA A 535 5.98 22.31 2.72
CA ALA A 535 5.67 22.98 3.99
C ALA A 535 6.90 23.16 4.89
N LEU A 536 8.02 22.49 4.58
CA LEU A 536 9.32 22.69 5.24
C LEU A 536 10.08 23.90 4.71
N TYR A 537 9.66 24.45 3.57
CA TYR A 537 10.27 25.63 3.00
C TYR A 537 9.38 26.84 3.24
N VAL A 538 10.00 27.93 3.68
CA VAL A 538 9.36 29.24 3.66
C VAL A 538 10.31 30.20 2.98
N GLN A 539 9.74 31.00 2.07
CA GLN A 539 10.48 32.09 1.45
C GLN A 539 10.88 33.08 2.56
N PRO A 540 12.18 33.34 2.73
CA PRO A 540 12.66 34.11 3.88
C PRO A 540 12.35 35.61 3.78
#